data_AF-A0A820QM05-F1
#
_entry.id   AF-A0A820QM05-F1
#
_cell.length_a   1.000
_cell.length_b   1.000
_cell.length_c   1.000
_cell.angle_alpha   90.00
_cell.angle_beta   90.00
_cell.angle_gamma   90.00
#
_symmetry.space_group_name_H-M   'P 1'
#
loop_
_entity.id
_entity.type
_entity.pdbx_description
1 polymer ?
#
loop_
_entity_poly.entity_id
_entity_poly.type
_entity_poly.pdbx_seq_one_letter_code
_entity_poly.pdbx_strand_id
1 'polypeptide(L)'
;MKKVTTLVRSKTYESDLAKLDRRLPRQVTVSSFGHASDFDYKRDTKFLSKIVKQCMTAHTLDLNYILHFLSNYTCEQRIILVRDLEFEYEYNLIDLVIEKPESPMRSCTLAMLIEPIELYVRDFHDLLTHKQLKKIDYDITKKLVEILLPLDNDDIKKFKESYENLFESPVQKDIEIVQGSESIATNLLKELLEGKRYEASGYSATMAKVIGKKLYEVGEGSPGIDYETFIKIFTHDSFSQLSAIFDMYEDKYGRPIQVAIEHEFQGKIEIECFQDMVEYVRLPSGYLAKVIRQALDKTPIDYVTLSRTIIGHEEKDLREVGLEYSKIYDETLDQTINSRVDILEIKRLLILIITHGHDITDDEDGKVHFDHSYGTNSTSAGTLTQATQSPTTGNGMRRNPSHEAFDKVVSVFKTTRTH
;
A
#
# COMPACT_ATOMS: atom_id res chain seq x y z
N MET A 1 -3.37 16.61 43.97
CA MET A 1 -4.79 16.19 44.00
C MET A 1 -5.56 16.92 42.89
N LYS A 2 -5.65 16.34 41.69
CA LYS A 2 -6.51 16.84 40.60
C LYS A 2 -7.72 15.90 40.51
N LYS A 3 -8.92 16.46 40.53
CA LYS A 3 -10.20 15.74 40.55
C LYS A 3 -10.39 14.97 39.24
N VAL A 4 -10.57 13.66 39.36
CA VAL A 4 -11.13 12.79 38.34
C VAL A 4 -12.62 13.12 38.26
N THR A 5 -13.07 13.65 37.12
CA THR A 5 -14.49 13.82 36.84
C THR A 5 -14.93 12.66 35.97
N THR A 6 -15.51 11.64 36.60
CA THR A 6 -16.20 10.53 35.95
C THR A 6 -17.39 11.09 35.17
N LEU A 7 -17.36 10.97 33.84
CA LEU A 7 -18.47 11.38 32.97
C LEU A 7 -19.62 10.38 33.18
N VAL A 8 -20.63 10.78 33.95
CA VAL A 8 -21.87 10.01 34.11
C VAL A 8 -22.62 10.04 32.78
N ARG A 9 -22.72 8.88 32.11
CA ARG A 9 -23.62 8.67 30.97
C ARG A 9 -25.04 9.06 31.41
N SER A 10 -25.58 10.14 30.83
CA SER A 10 -26.93 10.59 31.15
C SER A 10 -27.94 9.68 30.48
N LYS A 11 -29.06 9.37 31.16
CA LYS A 11 -30.19 8.61 30.59
C LYS A 11 -30.78 9.26 29.33
N THR A 12 -30.51 10.55 29.13
CA THR A 12 -30.88 11.30 27.92
C THR A 12 -30.07 10.84 26.71
N TYR A 13 -28.76 10.60 26.86
CA TYR A 13 -27.85 10.13 25.80
C TYR A 13 -28.25 8.76 25.22
N GLU A 14 -28.58 7.79 26.07
CA GLU A 14 -29.09 6.48 25.62
C GLU A 14 -30.48 6.60 24.98
N SER A 15 -31.32 7.52 25.46
CA SER A 15 -32.64 7.77 24.87
C SER A 15 -32.57 8.45 23.50
N ASP A 16 -31.54 9.26 23.26
CA ASP A 16 -31.36 10.00 22.02
C ASP A 16 -30.65 9.13 20.96
N LEU A 17 -29.72 8.26 21.36
CA LEU A 17 -29.21 7.16 20.52
C LEU A 17 -30.32 6.17 20.12
N ALA A 18 -31.20 5.80 21.05
CA ALA A 18 -32.34 4.91 20.75
C ALA A 18 -33.41 5.58 19.86
N LYS A 19 -33.48 6.92 19.84
CA LYS A 19 -34.32 7.67 18.88
C LYS A 19 -33.65 7.84 17.52
N LEU A 20 -32.31 7.88 17.48
CA LEU A 20 -31.50 7.86 16.26
C LEU A 20 -31.68 6.51 15.53
N ASP A 21 -31.60 5.41 16.29
CA ASP A 21 -31.78 4.03 15.82
C ASP A 21 -33.20 3.77 15.23
N ARG A 22 -34.22 4.48 15.73
CA ARG A 22 -35.62 4.37 15.25
C ARG A 22 -35.97 5.28 14.08
N ARG A 23 -35.10 6.24 13.72
CA ARG A 23 -35.32 7.19 12.60
C ARG A 23 -34.44 6.90 11.40
N LEU A 24 -33.45 6.02 11.55
CA LEU A 24 -32.83 5.34 10.42
C LEU A 24 -33.88 4.41 9.78
N PRO A 25 -33.89 4.24 8.45
CA PRO A 25 -34.70 3.19 7.84
C PRO A 25 -34.42 1.88 8.56
N ARG A 26 -35.49 1.14 8.92
CA ARG A 26 -35.42 -0.22 9.49
C ARG A 26 -34.27 -0.95 8.84
N GLN A 27 -33.38 -1.55 9.67
CA GLN A 27 -32.27 -2.44 9.26
C GLN A 27 -32.42 -2.76 7.78
N VAL A 28 -31.67 -2.02 6.95
CA VAL A 28 -31.56 -2.38 5.55
C VAL A 28 -31.07 -3.81 5.61
N THR A 29 -31.98 -4.74 5.35
CA THR A 29 -31.66 -6.15 5.13
C THR A 29 -30.47 -6.12 4.21
N VAL A 30 -29.38 -6.75 4.65
CA VAL A 30 -28.12 -6.89 3.91
C VAL A 30 -28.49 -7.41 2.52
N SER A 31 -28.75 -6.48 1.60
CA SER A 31 -29.06 -6.77 0.23
C SER A 31 -27.70 -6.76 -0.41
N SER A 32 -27.22 -7.97 -0.74
CA SER A 32 -26.16 -8.24 -1.71
C SER A 32 -25.54 -6.97 -2.28
N PHE A 33 -24.35 -6.61 -1.78
CA PHE A 33 -23.58 -5.46 -2.23
C PHE A 33 -23.30 -5.57 -3.73
N GLY A 34 -24.17 -4.97 -4.53
CA GLY A 34 -23.78 -4.34 -5.76
C GLY A 34 -23.19 -2.99 -5.40
N HIS A 35 -22.17 -2.56 -6.11
CA HIS A 35 -21.79 -1.14 -6.19
C HIS A 35 -23.07 -0.31 -6.30
N ALA A 36 -23.15 0.90 -5.73
CA ALA A 36 -24.36 1.71 -5.81
C ALA A 36 -24.73 1.95 -7.30
N SER A 37 -25.51 1.03 -7.86
CA SER A 37 -25.91 1.03 -9.27
C SER A 37 -26.91 2.14 -9.54
N ASP A 38 -27.43 2.72 -8.45
CA ASP A 38 -28.30 3.89 -8.38
C ASP A 38 -27.58 5.08 -7.70
N PHE A 39 -26.28 5.26 -7.96
CA PHE A 39 -25.54 6.44 -7.48
C PHE A 39 -26.15 7.72 -8.07
N ASP A 40 -26.60 8.62 -7.19
CA ASP A 40 -27.10 9.95 -7.56
C ASP A 40 -26.36 10.97 -6.71
N TYR A 41 -25.32 11.56 -7.30
CA TYR A 41 -24.45 12.52 -6.62
C TYR A 41 -25.25 13.65 -5.95
N LYS A 42 -26.35 14.15 -6.54
CA LYS A 42 -27.13 15.24 -5.95
C LYS A 42 -27.87 14.78 -4.70
N ARG A 43 -28.54 13.62 -4.79
CA ARG A 43 -29.27 13.03 -3.67
C ARG A 43 -28.33 12.67 -2.54
N ASP A 44 -27.22 12.03 -2.89
CA ASP A 44 -26.28 11.43 -1.96
C ASP A 44 -25.42 12.51 -1.28
N THR A 45 -24.94 13.52 -2.02
CA THR A 45 -24.28 14.71 -1.44
C THR A 45 -25.23 15.49 -0.54
N LYS A 46 -26.51 15.66 -0.92
CA LYS A 46 -27.52 16.31 -0.06
C LYS A 46 -27.76 15.53 1.23
N PHE A 47 -27.65 14.20 1.19
CA PHE A 47 -27.74 13.39 2.38
C PHE A 47 -26.51 13.56 3.26
N LEU A 48 -25.31 13.50 2.67
CA LEU A 48 -24.05 13.76 3.35
C LEU A 48 -24.01 15.15 4.00
N SER A 49 -24.51 16.19 3.32
CA SER A 49 -24.54 17.55 3.88
C SER A 49 -25.44 17.68 5.10
N LYS A 50 -26.55 16.94 5.16
CA LYS A 50 -27.39 16.87 6.37
C LYS A 50 -26.64 16.22 7.53
N ILE A 51 -25.86 15.16 7.25
CA ILE A 51 -25.05 14.46 8.26
C ILE A 51 -23.98 15.42 8.80
N VAL A 52 -23.22 16.06 7.92
CA VAL A 52 -22.16 17.00 8.31
C VAL A 52 -22.73 18.18 9.09
N LYS A 53 -23.85 18.76 8.65
CA LYS A 53 -24.54 19.84 9.36
C LYS A 53 -24.96 19.45 10.78
N GLN A 54 -25.51 18.24 10.96
CA GLN A 54 -25.88 17.74 12.29
C GLN A 54 -24.65 17.56 13.19
N CYS A 55 -23.58 16.99 12.63
CA CYS A 55 -22.30 16.83 13.32
C CYS A 55 -21.74 18.18 13.81
N MET A 56 -21.71 19.18 12.93
CA MET A 56 -21.25 20.53 13.26
C MET A 56 -22.11 21.18 14.34
N THR A 57 -23.44 21.07 14.26
CA THR A 57 -24.37 21.64 15.25
C THR A 57 -24.19 21.01 16.63
N ALA A 58 -23.89 19.71 16.68
CA ALA A 58 -23.63 19.00 17.92
C ALA A 58 -22.20 19.20 18.46
N HIS A 59 -21.33 19.89 17.72
CA HIS A 59 -19.88 19.98 17.97
C HIS A 59 -19.21 18.59 18.06
N THR A 60 -19.73 17.61 17.32
CA THR A 60 -19.24 16.23 17.29
C THR A 60 -19.18 15.75 15.84
N LEU A 61 -18.02 15.29 15.37
CA LEU A 61 -17.91 14.62 14.07
C LEU A 61 -17.75 13.13 14.36
N ASP A 62 -18.77 12.34 14.00
CA ASP A 62 -18.73 10.90 14.17
C ASP A 62 -18.03 10.26 12.97
N LEU A 63 -16.73 10.04 13.12
CA LEU A 63 -15.91 9.44 12.07
C LEU A 63 -16.36 8.01 11.74
N ASN A 64 -16.93 7.26 12.69
CA ASN A 64 -17.41 5.91 12.42
C ASN A 64 -18.59 5.94 11.46
N TYR A 65 -19.53 6.87 11.68
CA TYR A 65 -20.68 7.03 10.80
C TYR A 65 -20.27 7.52 9.41
N ILE A 66 -19.34 8.46 9.32
CA ILE A 66 -18.81 8.95 8.03
C ILE A 66 -18.11 7.81 7.29
N LEU A 67 -17.25 7.06 7.97
CA LEU A 67 -16.55 5.94 7.37
C LEU A 67 -17.53 4.88 6.83
N HIS A 68 -18.56 4.54 7.62
CA HIS A 68 -19.61 3.62 7.21
C HIS A 68 -20.44 4.14 6.03
N PHE A 69 -20.72 5.44 5.97
CA PHE A 69 -21.39 6.03 4.82
C PHE A 69 -20.52 5.90 3.57
N LEU A 70 -19.25 6.29 3.66
CA LEU A 70 -18.29 6.28 2.56
C LEU A 70 -17.99 4.87 2.04
N SER A 71 -18.05 3.84 2.89
CA SER A 71 -17.77 2.45 2.48
C SER A 71 -18.77 1.89 1.46
N ASN A 72 -19.87 2.59 1.17
CA ASN A 72 -20.85 2.19 0.15
C ASN A 72 -20.53 2.71 -1.26
N TYR A 73 -19.46 3.49 -1.41
CA TYR A 73 -19.12 4.20 -2.64
C TYR A 73 -17.71 3.85 -3.11
N THR A 74 -17.52 3.79 -4.43
CA THR A 74 -16.19 3.65 -5.06
C THR A 74 -15.32 4.88 -4.79
N CYS A 75 -14.00 4.80 -5.02
CA CYS A 75 -13.14 5.97 -4.83
C CYS A 75 -13.63 7.14 -5.69
N GLU A 76 -13.88 6.90 -6.97
CA GLU A 76 -14.42 7.93 -7.88
C GLU A 76 -15.70 8.58 -7.34
N GLN A 77 -16.67 7.78 -6.87
CA GLN A 77 -17.91 8.28 -6.30
C GLN A 77 -17.67 9.10 -5.03
N ARG A 78 -16.77 8.66 -4.13
CA ARG A 78 -16.43 9.40 -2.91
C ARG A 78 -15.81 10.76 -3.24
N ILE A 79 -14.91 10.82 -4.21
CA ILE A 79 -14.30 12.09 -4.64
C ILE A 79 -15.36 13.05 -5.20
N ILE A 80 -16.32 12.56 -6.00
CA ILE A 80 -17.45 13.37 -6.48
C ILE A 80 -18.27 13.90 -5.30
N LEU A 81 -18.64 13.04 -4.36
CA LEU A 81 -19.42 13.43 -3.18
C LEU A 81 -18.71 14.51 -2.35
N VAL A 82 -17.40 14.36 -2.12
CA VAL A 82 -16.61 15.31 -1.32
C VAL A 82 -16.49 16.66 -2.03
N ARG A 83 -16.20 16.67 -3.34
CA ARG A 83 -16.12 17.89 -4.14
C ARG A 83 -17.45 18.64 -4.18
N ASP A 84 -18.55 17.93 -4.43
CA ASP A 84 -19.88 18.55 -4.50
C ASP A 84 -20.35 19.02 -3.12
N LEU A 85 -19.97 18.34 -2.04
CA LEU A 85 -20.26 18.75 -0.68
C LEU A 85 -19.62 20.12 -0.37
N GLU A 86 -18.37 20.30 -0.77
CA GLU A 86 -17.65 21.56 -0.62
C GLU A 86 -18.26 22.65 -1.52
N PHE A 87 -18.52 22.34 -2.79
CA PHE A 87 -19.02 23.32 -3.77
C PHE A 87 -20.46 23.79 -3.49
N GLU A 88 -21.40 22.86 -3.24
CA GLU A 88 -22.84 23.20 -3.12
C GLU A 88 -23.25 23.58 -1.69
N TYR A 89 -22.55 23.07 -0.67
CA TYR A 89 -22.95 23.23 0.73
C TYR A 89 -21.90 23.94 1.59
N GLU A 90 -20.74 24.32 1.01
CA GLU A 90 -19.65 25.01 1.71
C GLU A 90 -19.13 24.22 2.93
N TYR A 91 -19.23 22.89 2.88
CA TYR A 91 -18.70 22.01 3.91
C TYR A 91 -17.41 21.33 3.45
N ASN A 92 -16.28 21.83 3.92
CA ASN A 92 -14.99 21.18 3.73
C ASN A 92 -14.83 20.02 4.73
N LEU A 93 -15.24 18.82 4.32
CA LEU A 93 -15.21 17.63 5.16
C LEU A 93 -13.77 17.15 5.46
N ILE A 94 -12.84 17.38 4.54
CA ILE A 94 -11.43 17.02 4.70
C ILE A 94 -10.84 17.78 5.89
N ASP A 95 -11.02 19.11 5.93
CA ASP A 95 -10.54 19.96 7.03
C ASP A 95 -11.17 19.56 8.37
N LEU A 96 -12.48 19.28 8.39
CA LEU A 96 -13.18 18.82 9.59
C LEU A 96 -12.62 17.50 10.15
N VAL A 97 -12.17 16.59 9.27
CA VAL A 97 -11.50 15.35 9.68
C VAL A 97 -10.06 15.63 10.13
N ILE A 98 -9.34 16.51 9.43
CA ILE A 98 -7.95 16.88 9.76
C ILE A 98 -7.87 17.55 11.14
N GLU A 99 -8.83 18.40 11.51
CA GLU A 99 -8.93 19.07 12.81
C GLU A 99 -9.11 18.09 13.99
N LYS A 100 -9.51 16.85 13.73
CA LYS A 100 -9.61 15.82 14.78
C LYS A 100 -8.21 15.40 15.26
N PRO A 101 -8.08 14.96 16.52
CA PRO A 101 -6.84 14.36 16.99
C PRO A 101 -6.41 13.17 16.12
N GLU A 102 -5.11 13.04 15.90
CA GLU A 102 -4.50 11.89 15.24
C GLU A 102 -5.00 10.58 15.90
N SER A 103 -5.61 9.73 15.08
CA SER A 103 -6.13 8.44 15.50
C SER A 103 -6.26 7.52 14.29
N PRO A 104 -6.24 6.18 14.48
CA PRO A 104 -6.47 5.24 13.39
C PRO A 104 -7.73 5.55 12.58
N MET A 105 -8.81 5.93 13.27
CA MET A 105 -10.07 6.26 12.63
C MET A 105 -9.97 7.52 11.76
N ARG A 106 -9.31 8.58 12.26
CA ARG A 106 -9.02 9.78 11.44
C ARG A 106 -8.24 9.42 10.19
N SER A 107 -7.19 8.61 10.29
CA SER A 107 -6.37 8.20 9.15
C SER A 107 -7.18 7.42 8.10
N CYS A 108 -7.97 6.44 8.51
CA CYS A 108 -8.82 5.67 7.60
C CYS A 108 -9.91 6.54 6.96
N THR A 109 -10.58 7.41 7.74
CA THR A 109 -11.60 8.32 7.17
C THR A 109 -10.97 9.28 6.17
N LEU A 110 -9.82 9.87 6.48
CA LEU A 110 -9.12 10.76 5.56
C LEU A 110 -8.77 10.04 4.26
N ALA A 111 -8.21 8.82 4.32
CA ALA A 111 -7.89 8.01 3.15
C ALA A 111 -9.10 7.70 2.26
N MET A 112 -10.31 7.66 2.82
CA MET A 112 -11.55 7.47 2.05
C MET A 112 -12.07 8.75 1.38
N LEU A 113 -11.59 9.93 1.80
CA LEU A 113 -12.09 11.23 1.36
C LEU A 113 -11.24 11.89 0.26
N ILE A 114 -9.99 11.47 0.12
CA ILE A 114 -9.00 12.12 -0.75
C ILE A 114 -8.47 11.14 -1.80
N GLU A 115 -7.95 11.69 -2.89
CA GLU A 115 -7.30 10.88 -3.92
C GLU A 115 -6.02 10.24 -3.35
N PRO A 116 -5.62 9.05 -3.83
CA PRO A 116 -4.42 8.36 -3.33
C PRO A 116 -3.15 9.23 -3.34
N ILE A 117 -2.98 10.07 -4.37
CA ILE A 117 -1.80 10.94 -4.47
C ILE A 117 -1.75 11.99 -3.35
N GLU A 118 -2.90 12.55 -2.97
CA GLU A 118 -2.98 13.49 -1.85
C GLU A 118 -2.72 12.77 -0.52
N LEU A 119 -3.22 11.54 -0.36
CA LEU A 119 -2.94 10.71 0.81
C LEU A 119 -1.43 10.48 0.96
N TYR A 120 -0.74 10.15 -0.13
CA TYR A 120 0.71 9.91 -0.13
C TYR A 120 1.48 11.19 0.24
N VAL A 121 1.07 12.33 -0.30
CA VAL A 121 1.65 13.64 -0.01
C VAL A 121 1.49 14.01 1.47
N ARG A 122 0.30 13.82 2.04
CA ARG A 122 0.02 14.10 3.45
C ARG A 122 0.80 13.18 4.38
N ASP A 123 0.85 11.88 4.10
CA ASP A 123 1.65 10.92 4.87
C ASP A 123 3.15 11.29 4.84
N PHE A 124 3.67 11.69 3.68
CA PHE A 124 5.06 12.10 3.52
C PHE A 124 5.38 13.36 4.31
N HIS A 125 4.52 14.38 4.22
CA HIS A 125 4.66 15.62 4.97
C HIS A 125 4.53 15.41 6.48
N ASP A 126 3.61 14.56 6.94
CA ASP A 126 3.44 14.24 8.36
C ASP A 126 4.70 13.59 8.94
N LEU A 127 5.35 12.67 8.20
CA LEU A 127 6.63 12.08 8.59
C LEU A 127 7.74 13.13 8.74
N LEU A 128 7.88 14.04 7.77
CA LEU A 128 8.84 15.15 7.83
C LEU A 128 8.57 16.06 9.03
N THR A 129 7.31 16.47 9.20
CA THR A 129 6.87 17.36 10.28
C THR A 129 7.10 16.72 11.65
N HIS A 130 6.73 15.46 11.83
CA HIS A 130 6.92 14.74 13.09
C HIS A 130 8.40 14.62 13.43
N LYS A 131 9.27 14.37 12.44
CA LYS A 131 10.73 14.32 12.63
C LYS A 131 11.29 15.71 12.96
N GLN A 132 10.88 16.74 12.24
CA GLN A 132 11.33 18.12 12.47
C GLN A 132 10.97 18.62 13.89
N LEU A 133 9.73 18.32 14.32
CA LEU A 133 9.21 18.66 15.64
C LEU A 133 9.72 17.72 16.73
N LYS A 134 10.57 16.74 16.40
CA LYS A 134 11.12 15.73 17.32
C LYS A 134 10.03 14.96 18.08
N LYS A 135 8.86 14.77 17.45
CA LYS A 135 7.80 13.88 17.94
C LYS A 135 8.18 12.40 17.80
N ILE A 136 9.06 12.11 16.85
CA ILE A 136 9.64 10.79 16.59
C ILE A 136 11.16 10.88 16.56
N ASP A 137 11.83 9.84 17.03
CA ASP A 137 13.30 9.74 17.08
C ASP A 137 13.87 8.79 16.02
N TYR A 138 13.09 7.82 15.56
CA TYR A 138 13.47 6.87 14.50
C TYR A 138 13.72 7.53 13.13
N ASP A 139 14.45 6.83 12.27
CA ASP A 139 14.74 7.30 10.91
C ASP A 139 13.52 7.12 9.99
N ILE A 140 13.14 8.18 9.28
CA ILE A 140 11.96 8.20 8.40
C ILE A 140 12.29 7.87 6.94
N THR A 141 13.57 7.85 6.55
CA THR A 141 14.00 7.76 5.14
C THR A 141 13.39 6.56 4.44
N LYS A 142 13.41 5.39 5.10
CA LYS A 142 12.85 4.17 4.53
C LYS A 142 11.36 4.32 4.20
N LYS A 143 10.59 4.97 5.07
CA LYS A 143 9.16 5.25 4.85
C LYS A 143 8.95 6.25 3.71
N LEU A 144 9.82 7.26 3.60
CA LEU A 144 9.76 8.22 2.49
C LEU A 144 10.05 7.53 1.15
N VAL A 145 11.04 6.62 1.10
CA VAL A 145 11.32 5.79 -0.08
C VAL A 145 10.16 4.85 -0.38
N GLU A 146 9.58 4.18 0.63
CA GLU A 146 8.40 3.31 0.49
C GLU A 146 7.20 4.03 -0.15
N ILE A 147 7.00 5.33 0.14
CA ILE A 147 5.93 6.15 -0.44
C ILE A 147 6.22 6.53 -1.90
N LEU A 148 7.45 6.93 -2.21
CA LEU A 148 7.81 7.42 -3.55
C LEU A 148 8.11 6.30 -4.56
N LEU A 149 8.61 5.17 -4.09
CA LEU A 149 9.08 4.06 -4.92
C LEU A 149 8.03 3.52 -5.92
N PRO A 150 6.73 3.40 -5.56
CA PRO A 150 5.72 2.90 -6.47
C PRO A 150 5.21 3.92 -7.49
N LEU A 151 5.58 5.21 -7.36
CA LEU A 151 5.05 6.29 -8.17
C LEU A 151 5.74 6.33 -9.54
N ASP A 152 4.94 6.47 -10.59
CA ASP A 152 5.41 6.74 -11.94
C ASP A 152 5.75 8.24 -12.12
N ASN A 153 6.27 8.63 -13.27
CA ASN A 153 6.70 10.00 -13.51
C ASN A 153 5.55 11.02 -13.46
N ASP A 154 4.35 10.62 -13.87
CA ASP A 154 3.15 11.49 -13.83
C ASP A 154 2.65 11.63 -12.39
N ASP A 155 2.64 10.54 -11.63
CA ASP A 155 2.36 10.53 -10.20
C ASP A 155 3.39 11.37 -9.43
N ILE A 156 4.69 11.27 -9.71
CA ILE A 156 5.72 12.11 -9.09
C ILE A 156 5.51 13.59 -9.40
N LYS A 157 5.07 13.93 -10.62
CA LYS A 157 4.71 15.30 -10.97
C LYS A 157 3.52 15.79 -10.14
N LYS A 158 2.42 15.03 -10.11
CA LYS A 158 1.23 15.32 -9.30
C LYS A 158 1.55 15.41 -7.81
N PHE A 159 2.42 14.53 -7.32
CA PHE A 159 2.89 14.52 -5.93
C PHE A 159 3.54 15.85 -5.56
N LYS A 160 4.47 16.34 -6.39
CA LYS A 160 5.15 17.62 -6.16
C LYS A 160 4.18 18.80 -6.21
N GLU A 161 3.28 18.83 -7.20
CA GLU A 161 2.28 19.89 -7.34
C GLU A 161 1.30 19.90 -6.15
N SER A 162 0.81 18.73 -5.75
CA SER A 162 -0.09 18.57 -4.60
C SER A 162 0.60 18.97 -3.29
N TYR A 163 1.86 18.57 -3.09
CA TYR A 163 2.64 18.94 -1.91
C TYR A 163 2.80 20.47 -1.80
N GLU A 164 3.20 21.13 -2.88
CA GLU A 164 3.39 22.59 -2.88
C GLU A 164 2.07 23.33 -2.67
N ASN A 165 0.97 22.85 -3.27
CA ASN A 165 -0.35 23.45 -3.09
C ASN A 165 -0.90 23.30 -1.66
N LEU A 166 -0.62 22.18 -0.99
CA LEU A 166 -1.15 21.88 0.35
C LEU A 166 -0.34 22.51 1.47
N PHE A 167 0.98 22.62 1.29
CA PHE A 167 1.90 22.99 2.37
C PHE A 167 2.69 24.28 2.10
N GLU A 168 2.44 24.93 0.96
CA GLU A 168 3.06 26.19 0.56
C GLU A 168 4.61 26.14 0.59
N SER A 169 5.19 24.94 0.42
CA SER A 169 6.63 24.68 0.43
C SER A 169 6.99 23.59 -0.58
N PRO A 170 8.08 23.72 -1.34
CA PRO A 170 8.57 22.64 -2.18
C PRO A 170 9.05 21.44 -1.35
N VAL A 171 8.63 20.22 -1.73
CA VAL A 171 8.99 18.98 -1.01
C VAL A 171 10.50 18.80 -0.81
N GLN A 172 11.33 19.17 -1.80
CA GLN A 172 12.79 19.05 -1.71
C GLN A 172 13.36 19.93 -0.60
N LYS A 173 12.80 21.12 -0.41
CA LYS A 173 13.26 22.05 0.63
C LYS A 173 12.98 21.48 2.01
N ASP A 174 11.81 20.88 2.22
CA ASP A 174 11.44 20.30 3.51
C ASP A 174 12.27 19.04 3.82
N ILE A 175 12.57 18.21 2.82
CA ILE A 175 13.51 17.09 2.97
C ILE A 175 14.87 17.60 3.43
N GLU A 176 15.41 18.65 2.80
CA GLU A 176 16.71 19.22 3.18
C GLU A 176 16.71 19.77 4.60
N ILE A 177 15.63 20.42 5.02
CA ILE A 177 15.49 20.95 6.39
C ILE A 177 15.52 19.81 7.42
N VAL A 178 14.89 18.68 7.12
CA VAL A 178 14.74 17.56 8.06
C VAL A 178 15.94 16.60 8.06
N GLN A 179 16.50 16.32 6.88
CA GLN A 179 17.52 15.29 6.69
C GLN A 179 18.91 15.82 6.32
N GLY A 180 19.03 17.13 6.05
CA GLY A 180 20.26 17.78 5.61
C GLY A 180 20.53 17.61 4.12
N SER A 181 21.18 18.59 3.49
CA SER A 181 21.30 18.65 2.03
C SER A 181 22.35 17.71 1.42
N GLU A 182 23.29 17.18 2.21
CA GLU A 182 24.45 16.41 1.73
C GLU A 182 24.37 14.90 1.99
N SER A 183 23.28 14.40 2.58
CA SER A 183 23.16 12.98 2.91
C SER A 183 22.83 12.12 1.68
N ILE A 184 23.31 10.86 1.67
CA ILE A 184 23.02 9.89 0.61
C ILE A 184 21.50 9.65 0.51
N ALA A 185 20.84 9.51 1.66
CA ALA A 185 19.39 9.43 1.79
C ALA A 185 18.66 10.60 1.13
N THR A 186 19.07 11.85 1.42
CA THR A 186 18.50 13.05 0.81
C THR A 186 18.69 13.04 -0.70
N ASN A 187 19.86 12.65 -1.18
CA ASN A 187 20.14 12.56 -2.62
C ASN A 187 19.26 11.50 -3.29
N LEU A 188 19.07 10.34 -2.66
CA LEU A 188 18.16 9.30 -3.17
C LEU A 188 16.72 9.81 -3.29
N LEU A 189 16.20 10.48 -2.26
CA LEU A 189 14.84 11.03 -2.30
C LEU A 189 14.69 12.12 -3.37
N LYS A 190 15.69 13.00 -3.52
CA LYS A 190 15.70 14.02 -4.58
C LYS A 190 15.69 13.39 -5.97
N GLU A 191 16.48 12.33 -6.17
CA GLU A 191 16.55 11.61 -7.45
C GLU A 191 15.24 10.86 -7.77
N LEU A 192 14.56 10.28 -6.77
CA LEU A 192 13.21 9.74 -6.96
C LEU A 192 12.21 10.84 -7.36
N LEU A 193 12.28 12.00 -6.69
CA LEU A 193 11.41 13.16 -6.97
C LEU A 193 11.72 13.85 -8.30
N GLU A 194 12.83 13.54 -8.98
CA GLU A 194 13.04 14.04 -10.33
C GLU A 194 11.96 13.51 -11.30
N GLY A 195 11.44 12.30 -11.08
CA GLY A 195 10.41 11.70 -11.93
C GLY A 195 10.92 11.50 -13.37
N LYS A 196 12.10 10.90 -13.50
CA LYS A 196 12.77 10.63 -14.79
C LYS A 196 13.00 9.14 -15.04
N ARG A 197 12.23 8.27 -14.39
CA ARG A 197 12.36 6.83 -14.61
C ARG A 197 11.98 6.48 -16.04
N TYR A 198 12.76 5.62 -16.69
CA TYR A 198 12.37 5.08 -17.98
C TYR A 198 11.18 4.13 -17.80
N GLU A 199 10.08 4.35 -18.52
CA GLU A 199 8.81 3.64 -18.31
C GLU A 199 8.42 2.70 -19.46
N ALA A 200 9.25 2.59 -20.49
CA ALA A 200 8.94 1.68 -21.59
C ALA A 200 9.02 0.21 -21.14
N SER A 201 8.14 -0.61 -21.70
CA SER A 201 8.09 -2.04 -21.41
C SER A 201 9.28 -2.79 -22.02
N GLY A 202 9.67 -3.88 -21.37
CA GLY A 202 10.77 -4.74 -21.79
C GLY A 202 12.14 -4.28 -21.28
N TYR A 203 13.19 -4.92 -21.77
CA TYR A 203 14.56 -4.63 -21.37
C TYR A 203 15.55 -4.91 -22.52
N SER A 204 16.72 -4.28 -22.46
CA SER A 204 17.85 -4.54 -23.35
C SER A 204 18.91 -5.38 -22.63
N ALA A 205 19.10 -6.62 -23.09
CA ALA A 205 20.13 -7.51 -22.54
C ALA A 205 21.55 -6.94 -22.71
N THR A 206 21.81 -6.19 -23.79
CA THR A 206 23.10 -5.51 -24.00
C THR A 206 23.31 -4.41 -22.97
N MET A 207 22.30 -3.57 -22.73
CA MET A 207 22.38 -2.53 -21.69
C MET A 207 22.48 -3.15 -20.30
N ALA A 208 21.76 -4.24 -20.03
CA ALA A 208 21.83 -4.95 -18.76
C ALA A 208 23.26 -5.44 -18.44
N LYS A 209 23.97 -5.97 -19.45
CA LYS A 209 25.38 -6.35 -19.30
C LYS A 209 26.31 -5.17 -19.05
N VAL A 210 26.08 -4.05 -19.74
CA VAL A 210 26.89 -2.83 -19.59
C VAL A 210 26.68 -2.21 -18.21
N ILE A 211 25.43 -2.01 -17.81
CA ILE A 211 25.08 -1.40 -16.51
C ILE A 211 25.41 -2.35 -15.36
N GLY A 212 25.17 -3.67 -15.50
CA GLY A 212 25.58 -4.66 -14.50
C GLY A 212 27.09 -4.66 -14.27
N LYS A 213 27.90 -4.52 -15.33
CA LYS A 213 29.35 -4.31 -15.19
C LYS A 213 29.66 -3.00 -14.45
N LYS A 214 28.95 -1.93 -14.78
CA LYS A 214 29.14 -0.62 -14.14
C LYS A 214 28.83 -0.67 -12.65
N LEU A 215 27.74 -1.32 -12.22
CA LEU A 215 27.40 -1.52 -10.81
C LEU A 215 28.53 -2.23 -10.04
N TYR A 216 29.14 -3.25 -10.64
CA TYR A 216 30.30 -3.90 -10.03
C TYR A 216 31.49 -2.95 -9.92
N GLU A 217 31.81 -2.22 -11.00
CA GLU A 217 32.93 -1.28 -11.02
C GLU A 217 32.77 -0.11 -10.03
N VAL A 218 31.54 0.31 -9.72
CA VAL A 218 31.26 1.41 -8.77
C VAL A 218 30.94 0.95 -7.35
N GLY A 219 30.94 -0.36 -7.10
CA GLY A 219 30.77 -0.97 -5.78
C GLY A 219 31.93 -1.92 -5.50
N GLU A 220 31.64 -3.21 -5.38
CA GLU A 220 32.59 -4.26 -4.97
C GLU A 220 33.91 -4.36 -5.78
N GLY A 221 33.89 -3.88 -7.02
CA GLY A 221 35.06 -3.85 -7.89
C GLY A 221 36.04 -2.70 -7.60
N SER A 222 35.70 -1.79 -6.70
CA SER A 222 36.47 -0.60 -6.34
C SER A 222 36.68 -0.47 -4.83
N PRO A 223 37.75 0.21 -4.38
CA PRO A 223 37.90 0.56 -2.96
C PRO A 223 36.90 1.66 -2.58
N GLY A 224 35.75 1.25 -2.08
CA GLY A 224 34.65 2.14 -1.71
C GLY A 224 33.56 2.22 -2.77
N ILE A 225 32.45 2.86 -2.40
CA ILE A 225 31.24 2.89 -3.20
C ILE A 225 30.94 4.29 -3.75
N ASP A 226 30.62 4.34 -5.04
CA ASP A 226 30.08 5.53 -5.70
C ASP A 226 28.54 5.48 -5.65
N TYR A 227 28.01 6.04 -4.56
CA TYR A 227 26.58 6.12 -4.30
C TYR A 227 25.82 6.92 -5.36
N GLU A 228 26.44 7.92 -6.00
CA GLU A 228 25.76 8.75 -7.00
C GLU A 228 25.39 7.91 -8.23
N THR A 229 26.32 7.07 -8.70
CA THR A 229 26.04 6.13 -9.79
C THR A 229 24.98 5.09 -9.38
N PHE A 230 25.05 4.55 -8.17
CA PHE A 230 24.04 3.61 -7.67
C PHE A 230 22.64 4.23 -7.65
N ILE A 231 22.50 5.43 -7.08
CA ILE A 231 21.23 6.15 -7.01
C ILE A 231 20.69 6.33 -8.44
N LYS A 232 21.49 6.91 -9.35
CA LYS A 232 21.03 7.18 -10.74
C LYS A 232 20.55 5.93 -11.46
N ILE A 233 21.27 4.81 -11.35
CA ILE A 233 20.86 3.54 -11.98
C ILE A 233 19.50 3.11 -11.39
N PHE A 234 19.39 3.08 -10.06
CA PHE A 234 18.19 2.61 -9.37
C PHE A 234 16.96 3.52 -9.57
N THR A 235 17.16 4.82 -9.82
CA THR A 235 16.07 5.79 -9.99
C THR A 235 15.69 6.05 -11.46
N HIS A 236 16.61 5.91 -12.42
CA HIS A 236 16.35 6.28 -13.83
C HIS A 236 16.06 5.08 -14.75
N ASP A 237 16.54 3.87 -14.45
CA ASP A 237 16.23 2.69 -15.27
C ASP A 237 14.80 2.16 -15.01
N SER A 238 14.18 1.56 -16.02
CA SER A 238 12.88 0.89 -15.85
C SER A 238 12.99 -0.29 -14.91
N PHE A 239 11.91 -0.65 -14.21
CA PHE A 239 11.91 -1.82 -13.32
C PHE A 239 12.25 -3.12 -14.06
N SER A 240 11.76 -3.29 -15.30
CA SER A 240 12.13 -4.43 -16.15
C SER A 240 13.61 -4.45 -16.52
N GLN A 241 14.19 -3.28 -16.81
CA GLN A 241 15.62 -3.15 -17.09
C GLN A 241 16.47 -3.43 -15.85
N LEU A 242 16.09 -2.89 -14.68
CA LEU A 242 16.76 -3.15 -13.39
C LEU A 242 16.75 -4.63 -13.03
N SER A 243 15.62 -5.32 -13.21
CA SER A 243 15.53 -6.75 -12.96
C SER A 243 16.53 -7.53 -13.81
N ALA A 244 16.63 -7.20 -15.11
CA ALA A 244 17.62 -7.81 -16.01
C ALA A 244 19.08 -7.44 -15.67
N ILE A 245 19.32 -6.21 -15.18
CA ILE A 245 20.63 -5.78 -14.68
C ILE A 245 21.04 -6.64 -13.48
N PHE A 246 20.13 -6.89 -12.54
CA PHE A 246 20.40 -7.69 -11.35
C PHE A 246 20.66 -9.17 -11.70
N ASP A 247 19.93 -9.74 -12.65
CA ASP A 247 20.21 -11.09 -13.16
C ASP A 247 21.60 -11.15 -13.79
N MET A 248 21.94 -10.16 -14.62
CA MET A 248 23.24 -10.13 -15.28
C MET A 248 24.40 -9.88 -14.33
N TYR A 249 24.15 -9.15 -13.25
CA TYR A 249 25.09 -8.96 -12.16
C TYR A 249 25.37 -10.30 -11.45
N GLU A 250 24.31 -11.00 -11.03
CA GLU A 250 24.43 -12.28 -10.33
C GLU A 250 25.10 -13.36 -11.19
N ASP A 251 24.69 -13.49 -12.46
CA ASP A 251 25.27 -14.45 -13.41
C ASP A 251 26.78 -14.24 -13.60
N LYS A 252 27.24 -12.99 -13.58
CA LYS A 252 28.62 -12.64 -13.89
C LYS A 252 29.53 -12.62 -12.67
N TYR A 253 29.02 -12.19 -11.53
CA TYR A 253 29.81 -11.96 -10.31
C TYR A 253 29.53 -12.99 -9.21
N GLY A 254 28.59 -13.91 -9.44
CA GLY A 254 28.35 -15.08 -8.59
C GLY A 254 27.63 -14.77 -7.28
N ARG A 255 27.09 -13.56 -7.12
CA ARG A 255 26.30 -13.16 -5.95
C ARG A 255 25.18 -12.17 -6.31
N PRO A 256 24.02 -12.24 -5.63
CA PRO A 256 22.94 -11.29 -5.83
C PRO A 256 23.37 -9.86 -5.49
N ILE A 257 22.76 -8.88 -6.17
CA ILE A 257 23.03 -7.45 -5.93
C ILE A 257 22.74 -7.03 -4.48
N GLN A 258 21.79 -7.70 -3.80
CA GLN A 258 21.44 -7.43 -2.40
C GLN A 258 22.63 -7.69 -1.47
N VAL A 259 23.38 -8.77 -1.71
CA VAL A 259 24.57 -9.11 -0.93
C VAL A 259 25.68 -8.08 -1.16
N ALA A 260 25.82 -7.59 -2.40
CA ALA A 260 26.74 -6.52 -2.72
C ALA A 260 26.38 -5.21 -2.00
N ILE A 261 25.09 -4.85 -1.97
CA ILE A 261 24.60 -3.69 -1.22
C ILE A 261 24.93 -3.84 0.28
N GLU A 262 24.65 -4.99 0.88
CA GLU A 262 24.93 -5.25 2.30
C GLU A 262 26.40 -5.16 2.67
N HIS A 263 27.31 -5.58 1.78
CA HIS A 263 28.75 -5.55 2.05
C HIS A 263 29.40 -4.19 1.78
N GLU A 264 28.98 -3.46 0.75
CA GLU A 264 29.65 -2.24 0.30
C GLU A 264 29.11 -0.98 0.98
N PHE A 265 27.83 -0.98 1.36
CA PHE A 265 27.19 0.18 1.95
C PHE A 265 27.56 0.26 3.43
N GLN A 266 27.92 1.45 3.90
CA GLN A 266 28.28 1.67 5.30
C GLN A 266 27.06 1.99 6.17
N GLY A 267 26.03 2.57 5.57
CA GLY A 267 24.87 3.09 6.28
C GLY A 267 23.71 2.10 6.26
N LYS A 268 23.21 1.77 7.45
CA LYS A 268 22.10 0.82 7.62
C LYS A 268 20.83 1.30 6.90
N ILE A 269 20.54 2.59 6.95
CA ILE A 269 19.32 3.13 6.35
C ILE A 269 19.40 3.08 4.83
N GLU A 270 20.56 3.36 4.25
CA GLU A 270 20.82 3.24 2.81
C GLU A 270 20.69 1.78 2.37
N ILE A 271 21.27 0.82 3.12
CA ILE A 271 21.09 -0.62 2.84
C ILE A 271 19.61 -0.97 2.79
N GLU A 272 18.84 -0.60 3.81
CA GLU A 272 17.41 -0.91 3.88
C GLU A 272 16.61 -0.27 2.74
N CYS A 273 16.94 0.96 2.33
CA CYS A 273 16.27 1.63 1.20
C CYS A 273 16.56 0.91 -0.12
N PHE A 274 17.83 0.58 -0.41
CA PHE A 274 18.18 -0.10 -1.65
C PHE A 274 17.66 -1.54 -1.68
N GLN A 275 17.60 -2.24 -0.54
CA GLN A 275 16.96 -3.54 -0.43
C GLN A 275 15.47 -3.47 -0.79
N ASP A 276 14.75 -2.49 -0.25
CA ASP A 276 13.33 -2.26 -0.58
C ASP A 276 13.16 -1.98 -2.09
N MET A 277 14.05 -1.19 -2.70
CA MET A 277 14.04 -0.97 -4.16
C MET A 277 14.28 -2.25 -4.96
N VAL A 278 15.22 -3.10 -4.53
CA VAL A 278 15.45 -4.39 -5.20
C VAL A 278 14.23 -5.30 -5.06
N GLU A 279 13.61 -5.38 -3.88
CA GLU A 279 12.39 -6.17 -3.66
C GLU A 279 11.25 -5.71 -4.56
N TYR A 280 11.01 -4.40 -4.63
CA TYR A 280 9.99 -3.82 -5.48
C TYR A 280 10.25 -4.09 -6.96
N VAL A 281 11.50 -3.96 -7.42
CA VAL A 281 11.90 -4.31 -8.80
C VAL A 281 11.59 -5.77 -9.14
N ARG A 282 11.80 -6.69 -8.19
CA ARG A 282 11.59 -8.12 -8.42
C ARG A 282 10.12 -8.50 -8.40
N LEU A 283 9.36 -8.00 -7.43
CA LEU A 283 7.93 -8.30 -7.29
C LEU A 283 7.21 -7.16 -6.54
N PRO A 284 6.63 -6.17 -7.25
CA PRO A 284 5.94 -5.04 -6.64
C PRO A 284 4.83 -5.44 -5.65
N SER A 285 3.97 -6.39 -6.04
CA SER A 285 2.86 -6.86 -5.21
C SER A 285 3.33 -7.62 -3.96
N GLY A 286 4.42 -8.38 -4.06
CA GLY A 286 5.06 -9.05 -2.93
C GLY A 286 5.71 -8.07 -1.96
N TYR A 287 6.33 -7.00 -2.47
CA TYR A 287 6.83 -5.91 -1.64
C TYR A 287 5.69 -5.21 -0.86
N LEU A 288 4.59 -4.85 -1.54
CA LEU A 288 3.44 -4.24 -0.87
C LEU A 288 2.81 -5.18 0.17
N ALA A 289 2.72 -6.49 -0.11
CA ALA A 289 2.27 -7.48 0.86
C ALA A 289 3.15 -7.50 2.13
N LYS A 290 4.48 -7.37 1.96
CA LYS A 290 5.43 -7.26 3.07
C LYS A 290 5.26 -5.96 3.85
N VAL A 291 5.02 -4.84 3.16
CA VAL A 291 4.72 -3.55 3.82
C VAL A 291 3.45 -3.66 4.68
N ILE A 292 2.39 -4.27 4.15
CA ILE A 292 1.14 -4.52 4.90
C ILE A 292 1.41 -5.40 6.12
N ARG A 293 2.16 -6.51 5.95
CA ARG A 293 2.51 -7.39 7.07
C ARG A 293 3.28 -6.64 8.16
N GLN A 294 4.28 -5.86 7.78
CA GLN A 294 5.07 -5.07 8.72
C GLN A 294 4.22 -4.04 9.47
N ALA A 295 3.25 -3.42 8.80
CA ALA A 295 2.33 -2.48 9.44
C ALA A 295 1.44 -3.16 10.50
N LEU A 296 0.98 -4.39 10.23
CA LEU A 296 0.17 -5.21 11.14
C LEU A 296 0.97 -5.84 12.30
N ASP A 297 2.27 -6.06 12.10
CA ASP A 297 3.16 -6.64 13.11
C ASP A 297 3.69 -5.59 14.11
N LYS A 298 3.59 -4.30 13.80
CA LYS A 298 3.94 -3.21 14.73
C LYS A 298 2.96 -3.15 15.91
N THR A 299 3.48 -2.75 17.08
CA THR A 299 2.68 -2.49 18.28
C THR A 299 2.97 -1.07 18.78
N PRO A 300 2.01 -0.13 18.71
CA PRO A 300 0.68 -0.27 18.09
C PRO A 300 0.76 -0.47 16.56
N ILE A 301 -0.33 -0.98 15.96
CA ILE A 301 -0.45 -1.16 14.50
C ILE A 301 -0.25 0.19 13.78
N ASP A 302 0.47 0.16 12.67
CA ASP A 302 0.73 1.32 11.81
C ASP A 302 -0.43 1.53 10.84
N TYR A 303 -1.53 2.09 11.37
CA TYR A 303 -2.76 2.32 10.62
C TYR A 303 -2.60 3.32 9.46
N VAL A 304 -1.62 4.23 9.53
CA VAL A 304 -1.31 5.16 8.44
C VAL A 304 -0.82 4.36 7.23
N THR A 305 0.22 3.54 7.41
CA THR A 305 0.74 2.65 6.35
C THR A 305 -0.33 1.68 5.87
N LEU A 306 -1.12 1.11 6.77
CA LEU A 306 -2.16 0.15 6.43
C LEU A 306 -3.26 0.79 5.57
N SER A 307 -3.72 1.98 5.94
CA SER A 307 -4.74 2.73 5.19
C SER A 307 -4.21 3.10 3.82
N ARG A 308 -2.98 3.62 3.75
CA ARG A 308 -2.35 4.00 2.49
C ARG A 308 -2.18 2.83 1.53
N THR A 309 -1.70 1.69 2.02
CA THR A 309 -1.42 0.52 1.17
C THR A 309 -2.66 -0.27 0.78
N ILE A 310 -3.71 -0.30 1.60
CA ILE A 310 -4.96 -0.98 1.26
C ILE A 310 -5.89 -0.06 0.48
N ILE A 311 -6.27 1.10 1.06
CA ILE A 311 -7.25 2.01 0.45
C ILE A 311 -6.64 2.68 -0.79
N GLY A 312 -5.38 3.11 -0.72
CA GLY A 312 -4.71 3.77 -1.86
C GLY A 312 -4.48 2.87 -3.07
N HIS A 313 -4.53 1.55 -2.90
CA HIS A 313 -4.37 0.55 -3.97
C HIS A 313 -5.68 -0.14 -4.36
N GLU A 314 -6.82 0.22 -3.78
CA GLU A 314 -8.08 -0.52 -3.93
C GLU A 314 -8.56 -0.62 -5.39
N GLU A 315 -8.33 0.42 -6.20
CA GLU A 315 -8.69 0.46 -7.62
C GLU A 315 -7.50 0.19 -8.56
N LYS A 316 -6.32 -0.16 -8.03
CA LYS A 316 -5.09 -0.37 -8.81
C LYS A 316 -4.68 -1.84 -8.90
N ASP A 317 -4.12 -2.38 -7.82
CA ASP A 317 -3.44 -3.69 -7.81
C ASP A 317 -3.63 -4.45 -6.48
N LEU A 318 -4.54 -4.01 -5.60
CA LEU A 318 -4.76 -4.63 -4.30
C LEU A 318 -5.10 -6.13 -4.40
N ARG A 319 -5.80 -6.55 -5.46
CA ARG A 319 -6.11 -7.97 -5.71
C ARG A 319 -4.84 -8.79 -5.88
N GLU A 320 -3.91 -8.33 -6.72
CA GLU A 320 -2.61 -8.96 -6.93
C GLU A 320 -1.79 -8.96 -5.64
N VAL A 321 -1.83 -7.87 -4.86
CA VAL A 321 -1.20 -7.81 -3.54
C VAL A 321 -1.77 -8.88 -2.60
N GLY A 322 -3.09 -9.07 -2.55
CA GLY A 322 -3.73 -10.09 -1.72
C GLY A 322 -3.35 -11.52 -2.11
N LEU A 323 -3.18 -11.79 -3.42
CA LEU A 323 -2.72 -13.07 -3.92
C LEU A 323 -1.26 -13.35 -3.52
N GLU A 324 -0.36 -12.37 -3.67
CA GLU A 324 1.03 -12.52 -3.24
C GLU A 324 1.15 -12.62 -1.71
N TYR A 325 0.35 -11.86 -0.96
CA TYR A 325 0.26 -11.98 0.49
C TYR A 325 -0.02 -13.42 0.91
N SER A 326 -1.03 -14.03 0.29
CA SER A 326 -1.44 -15.42 0.59
C SER A 326 -0.34 -16.42 0.29
N LYS A 327 0.42 -16.22 -0.80
CA LYS A 327 1.58 -17.07 -1.16
C LYS A 327 2.75 -16.93 -0.17
N ILE A 328 2.99 -15.71 0.34
CA ILE A 328 4.16 -15.42 1.19
C ILE A 328 3.93 -15.88 2.63
N TYR A 329 2.71 -15.71 3.15
CA TYR A 329 2.38 -15.88 4.57
C TYR A 329 1.55 -17.12 4.89
N ASP A 330 1.14 -17.90 3.89
CA ASP A 330 0.26 -19.07 4.06
C ASP A 330 -1.06 -18.74 4.80
N GLU A 331 -1.52 -17.50 4.70
CA GLU A 331 -2.75 -16.94 5.30
C GLU A 331 -3.28 -15.84 4.36
N THR A 332 -4.60 -15.75 4.17
CA THR A 332 -5.16 -14.70 3.29
C THR A 332 -5.12 -13.33 3.97
N LEU A 333 -5.04 -12.26 3.18
CA LEU A 333 -4.93 -10.90 3.71
C LEU A 333 -6.15 -10.53 4.59
N ASP A 334 -7.36 -10.91 4.19
CA ASP A 334 -8.60 -10.69 4.95
C ASP A 334 -8.60 -11.45 6.29
N GLN A 335 -8.09 -12.68 6.33
CA GLN A 335 -7.93 -13.45 7.57
C GLN A 335 -6.97 -12.75 8.54
N THR A 336 -5.83 -12.26 8.05
CA THR A 336 -4.90 -11.51 8.91
C THR A 336 -5.52 -10.21 9.40
N ILE A 337 -6.24 -9.46 8.57
CA ILE A 337 -6.94 -8.24 9.01
C ILE A 337 -7.98 -8.58 10.09
N ASN A 338 -8.77 -9.64 9.88
CA ASN A 338 -9.78 -10.08 10.83
C ASN A 338 -9.17 -10.47 12.18
N SER A 339 -8.00 -11.09 12.19
CA SER A 339 -7.33 -11.54 13.41
C SER A 339 -6.53 -10.44 14.12
N ARG A 340 -5.94 -9.49 13.39
CA ARG A 340 -4.99 -8.51 13.93
C ARG A 340 -5.57 -7.14 14.24
N VAL A 341 -6.56 -6.67 13.48
CA VAL A 341 -7.09 -5.32 13.66
C VAL A 341 -8.11 -5.32 14.79
N ASP A 342 -7.93 -4.51 15.83
CA ASP A 342 -8.85 -4.51 16.97
C ASP A 342 -10.02 -3.52 16.81
N ILE A 343 -9.85 -2.48 15.99
CA ILE A 343 -10.87 -1.45 15.77
C ILE A 343 -11.88 -2.00 14.76
N LEU A 344 -13.08 -2.35 15.26
CA LEU A 344 -14.10 -3.07 14.50
C LEU A 344 -14.51 -2.34 13.21
N GLU A 345 -14.66 -1.02 13.26
CA GLU A 345 -15.04 -0.21 12.11
C GLU A 345 -13.98 -0.22 11.01
N ILE A 346 -12.70 -0.11 11.39
CA ILE A 346 -11.56 -0.21 10.45
C ILE A 346 -11.47 -1.62 9.90
N LYS A 347 -11.56 -2.64 10.75
CA LYS A 347 -11.54 -4.05 10.34
C LYS A 347 -12.60 -4.31 9.27
N ARG A 348 -13.85 -3.91 9.52
CA ARG A 348 -14.96 -4.10 8.57
C ARG A 348 -14.70 -3.39 7.25
N LEU A 349 -14.23 -2.14 7.30
CA LEU A 349 -13.89 -1.40 6.09
C LEU A 349 -12.79 -2.11 5.28
N LEU A 350 -11.68 -2.46 5.91
CA LEU A 350 -10.55 -3.06 5.21
C LEU A 350 -10.91 -4.42 4.62
N ILE A 351 -11.64 -5.26 5.35
CA ILE A 351 -12.17 -6.54 4.82
C ILE A 351 -13.06 -6.28 3.60
N LEU A 352 -13.99 -5.32 3.70
CA LEU A 352 -14.89 -4.96 2.60
C LEU A 352 -14.10 -4.59 1.33
N ILE A 353 -13.05 -3.76 1.48
CA ILE A 353 -12.19 -3.35 0.37
C ILE A 353 -11.44 -4.55 -0.21
N ILE A 354 -10.84 -5.38 0.64
CA ILE A 354 -10.05 -6.56 0.22
C ILE A 354 -10.92 -7.58 -0.51
N THR A 355 -12.16 -7.81 -0.07
CA THR A 355 -13.07 -8.79 -0.68
C THR A 355 -13.95 -8.21 -1.78
N HIS A 356 -13.80 -6.92 -2.13
CA HIS A 356 -14.68 -6.20 -3.05
C HIS A 356 -16.19 -6.32 -2.69
N GLY A 357 -16.51 -6.39 -1.40
CA GLY A 357 -17.90 -6.50 -0.94
C GLY A 357 -18.48 -7.92 -0.91
N HIS A 358 -17.67 -8.96 -1.15
CA HIS A 358 -18.10 -10.34 -0.86
C HIS A 358 -18.10 -10.57 0.66
N ASP A 359 -19.29 -10.82 1.21
CA ASP A 359 -19.54 -10.98 2.65
C ASP A 359 -19.00 -12.34 3.14
N ILE A 360 -18.15 -12.33 4.18
CA ILE A 360 -17.54 -13.54 4.78
C ILE A 360 -18.46 -14.11 5.89
N THR A 361 -19.56 -13.43 6.23
CA THR A 361 -20.41 -13.85 7.36
C THR A 361 -21.25 -15.11 7.11
N ASP A 362 -21.23 -15.67 5.89
CA ASP A 362 -21.91 -16.93 5.57
C ASP A 362 -20.99 -18.17 5.54
N ASP A 363 -19.66 -18.01 5.66
CA ASP A 363 -18.72 -19.14 5.67
C ASP A 363 -18.31 -19.52 7.11
N GLU A 364 -19.29 -20.03 7.88
CA GLU A 364 -19.00 -20.79 9.12
C GLU A 364 -18.46 -22.22 8.85
N ASP A 365 -18.21 -22.61 7.60
CA ASP A 365 -17.48 -23.83 7.28
C ASP A 365 -16.05 -23.51 6.82
N GLY A 366 -15.16 -23.37 7.80
CA GLY A 366 -13.72 -23.39 7.59
C GLY A 366 -13.29 -24.67 6.88
N LYS A 367 -13.21 -24.62 5.54
CA LYS A 367 -12.43 -25.49 4.66
C LYS A 367 -12.30 -24.84 3.29
N VAL A 368 -11.28 -24.00 3.12
CA VAL A 368 -10.76 -23.74 1.77
C VAL A 368 -10.09 -25.02 1.31
N HIS A 369 -10.78 -25.76 0.43
CA HIS A 369 -10.22 -26.93 -0.23
C HIS A 369 -9.16 -26.44 -1.22
N PHE A 370 -7.88 -26.73 -0.95
CA PHE A 370 -6.83 -26.58 -1.97
C PHE A 370 -7.12 -27.59 -3.08
N ASP A 371 -7.74 -27.13 -4.16
CA ASP A 371 -7.98 -27.97 -5.33
C ASP A 371 -6.72 -27.98 -6.21
N HIS A 372 -5.85 -28.97 -5.96
CA HIS A 372 -4.79 -29.34 -6.88
C HIS A 372 -5.37 -30.22 -7.99
N SER A 373 -6.01 -29.61 -8.99
CA SER A 373 -6.32 -30.31 -10.23
C SER A 373 -6.25 -29.39 -11.45
N TYR A 374 -5.06 -29.36 -12.07
CA TYR A 374 -4.92 -28.98 -13.47
C TYR A 374 -5.62 -30.04 -14.34
N GLY A 375 -6.70 -29.62 -15.00
CA GLY A 375 -7.19 -30.11 -16.29
C GLY A 375 -7.33 -31.63 -16.50
N THR A 376 -8.56 -32.12 -16.46
CA THR A 376 -8.99 -33.23 -17.32
C THR A 376 -10.25 -32.85 -18.07
N ASN A 377 -10.10 -32.67 -19.39
CA ASN A 377 -11.18 -32.63 -20.34
C ASN A 377 -12.00 -33.93 -20.25
N SER A 378 -13.33 -33.78 -20.17
CA SER A 378 -14.26 -34.85 -20.44
C SER A 378 -14.39 -35.05 -21.95
N THR A 379 -14.24 -36.28 -22.43
CA THR A 379 -14.94 -36.70 -23.65
C THR A 379 -15.34 -38.16 -23.52
N SER A 380 -16.59 -38.40 -23.87
CA SER A 380 -17.32 -39.65 -23.88
C SER A 380 -16.75 -40.68 -24.86
N ALA A 381 -17.08 -41.94 -24.56
CA ALA A 381 -16.59 -43.16 -25.18
C ALA A 381 -16.93 -43.33 -26.67
N GLY A 382 -15.99 -43.94 -27.40
CA GLY A 382 -16.15 -44.52 -28.74
C GLY A 382 -15.01 -45.48 -29.03
N THR A 383 -15.35 -46.70 -29.40
CA THR A 383 -14.55 -47.94 -29.39
C THR A 383 -13.53 -48.08 -30.54
N LEU A 384 -12.51 -48.93 -30.30
CA LEU A 384 -11.79 -49.85 -31.19
C LEU A 384 -10.34 -49.56 -31.65
N THR A 385 -9.55 -50.63 -31.47
CA THR A 385 -8.37 -51.15 -32.20
C THR A 385 -6.94 -50.75 -31.81
N GLN A 386 -6.14 -51.81 -31.63
CA GLN A 386 -4.72 -51.91 -31.26
C GLN A 386 -3.76 -51.33 -32.31
N ALA A 387 -2.65 -50.75 -31.87
CA ALA A 387 -1.30 -51.09 -32.36
C ALA A 387 -0.20 -50.46 -31.48
N THR A 388 0.94 -51.15 -31.49
CA THR A 388 2.19 -51.08 -30.74
C THR A 388 3.09 -49.83 -30.90
N GLN A 389 3.96 -49.63 -29.88
CA GLN A 389 5.38 -49.18 -29.90
C GLN A 389 5.83 -47.75 -29.45
N SER A 390 6.47 -47.72 -28.27
CA SER A 390 7.73 -47.04 -27.83
C SER A 390 7.86 -45.50 -27.61
N PRO A 391 8.80 -45.05 -26.74
CA PRO A 391 8.63 -43.90 -25.83
C PRO A 391 9.61 -42.73 -26.05
N THR A 392 9.26 -41.51 -25.61
CA THR A 392 10.26 -40.50 -25.16
C THR A 392 9.67 -39.30 -24.38
N THR A 393 10.37 -38.99 -23.29
CA THR A 393 10.64 -37.68 -22.64
C THR A 393 9.50 -36.87 -22.00
N GLY A 394 9.61 -36.72 -20.67
CA GLY A 394 8.77 -35.89 -19.83
C GLY A 394 9.03 -34.38 -19.97
N ASN A 395 7.94 -33.63 -19.83
CA ASN A 395 7.93 -32.18 -19.79
C ASN A 395 7.78 -31.72 -18.33
N GLY A 396 8.87 -31.22 -17.74
CA GLY A 396 8.81 -30.44 -16.51
C GLY A 396 8.30 -29.05 -16.82
N MET A 397 7.18 -28.65 -16.21
CA MET A 397 6.67 -27.27 -16.26
C MET A 397 7.69 -26.34 -15.59
N ARG A 398 8.30 -25.45 -16.38
CA ARG A 398 9.13 -24.33 -15.89
C ARG A 398 8.25 -23.34 -15.12
N ARG A 399 8.63 -23.03 -13.88
CA ARG A 399 8.11 -21.91 -13.10
C ARG A 399 8.59 -20.58 -13.72
N ASN A 400 7.83 -19.50 -13.48
CA ASN A 400 8.15 -18.17 -14.01
C ASN A 400 9.43 -17.62 -13.32
N PRO A 401 10.47 -17.18 -14.05
CA PRO A 401 11.76 -16.77 -13.47
C PRO A 401 11.67 -15.66 -12.41
N SER A 402 10.68 -14.77 -12.51
CA SER A 402 10.45 -13.68 -11.54
C SER A 402 10.02 -14.18 -10.16
N HIS A 403 9.22 -15.26 -10.10
CA HIS A 403 8.82 -15.88 -8.84
C HIS A 403 10.00 -16.61 -8.18
N GLU A 404 10.85 -17.29 -8.95
CA GLU A 404 12.04 -17.96 -8.41
C GLU A 404 13.08 -16.95 -7.89
N ALA A 405 13.24 -15.82 -8.58
CA ALA A 405 14.07 -14.71 -8.11
C ALA A 405 13.52 -14.12 -6.80
N PHE A 406 12.20 -13.92 -6.69
CA PHE A 406 11.57 -13.43 -5.46
C PHE A 406 11.66 -14.45 -4.31
N ASP A 407 11.43 -15.74 -4.56
CA ASP A 407 11.58 -16.79 -3.55
C ASP A 407 13.01 -16.87 -3.01
N LYS A 408 14.03 -16.67 -3.88
CA LYS A 408 15.42 -16.49 -3.45
C LYS A 408 15.57 -15.28 -2.54
N VAL A 409 14.98 -14.13 -2.89
CA VAL A 409 14.97 -12.92 -2.05
C VAL A 409 14.33 -13.19 -0.68
N VAL A 410 13.15 -13.79 -0.63
CA VAL A 410 12.45 -14.12 0.62
C VAL A 410 13.25 -15.14 1.44
N SER A 411 13.93 -16.09 0.80
CA SER A 411 14.72 -17.13 1.48
C SER A 411 15.95 -16.58 2.20
N VAL A 412 16.62 -15.56 1.63
CA VAL A 412 17.76 -14.87 2.27
C VAL A 412 17.33 -14.24 3.60
N PHE A 413 16.10 -13.72 3.70
CA PHE A 413 15.57 -13.13 4.93
C PHE A 413 15.00 -14.16 5.93
N LYS A 414 14.56 -15.35 5.48
CA LYS A 414 14.17 -16.43 6.41
C LYS A 414 15.39 -16.97 7.19
N THR A 415 16.60 -16.89 6.63
CA THR A 415 17.84 -17.31 7.31
C THR A 415 18.37 -16.35 8.37
N THR A 416 17.85 -15.12 8.50
CA THR A 416 18.32 -14.13 9.49
C THR A 416 17.50 -14.08 10.78
N ARG A 417 16.50 -14.96 10.95
CA ARG A 417 15.81 -15.20 12.22
C ARG A 417 16.12 -16.60 12.75
N THR A 418 17.36 -16.81 13.14
CA THR A 418 17.73 -17.82 14.15
C THR A 418 19.09 -17.44 14.71
N HIS A 419 19.07 -16.61 15.75
CA HIS A 419 19.82 -16.81 17.00
C HIS A 419 19.41 -15.79 18.05
#